data_AF-A0A2N7XTX5-F1
#
_entry.id   AF-A0A2N7XTX5-F1
#
_cell.length_a   1.000
_cell.length_b   1.000
_cell.length_c   1.000
_cell.angle_alpha   90.00
_cell.angle_beta   90.00
_cell.angle_gamma   90.00
#
_symmetry.space_group_name_H-M   'P 1'
#
loop_
_entity.id
_entity.type
_entity.pdbx_description
1 polymer ?
#
loop_
_entity_poly.entity_id
_entity_poly.type
_entity_poly.pdbx_seq_one_letter_code
_entity_poly.pdbx_strand_id
1 'polypeptide(L)'
;LDVYLQLAPKDRNLFTPEYFVRGGRGAPPPRVILVREGRRTPVPLDAEGRVLSVPGLADLRAGAVVEITPKPRETTAHLEMHALAPVAQTM
;
A
#
# COMPACT_ATOMS: atom_id res chain seq x y z
N LEU A 1 -7.05 6.28 -10.82
CA LEU A 1 -7.41 4.87 -11.12
C LEU A 1 -8.07 4.75 -12.49
N ASP A 2 -9.02 5.63 -12.83
CA ASP A 2 -9.74 5.58 -14.12
C ASP A 2 -8.83 5.59 -15.36
N VAL A 3 -7.80 6.45 -15.37
CA VAL A 3 -6.81 6.49 -16.45
C VAL A 3 -6.08 5.14 -16.61
N TYR A 4 -5.67 4.51 -15.51
CA TYR A 4 -5.00 3.20 -15.53
C TYR A 4 -5.91 2.11 -16.11
N LEU A 5 -7.20 2.13 -15.77
CA LEU A 5 -8.18 1.15 -16.27
C LEU A 5 -8.47 1.32 -17.77
N GLN A 6 -8.34 2.54 -18.29
CA GLN A 6 -8.49 2.84 -19.72
C GLN A 6 -7.29 2.41 -20.58
N LEU A 7 -6.13 2.11 -19.97
CA LEU A 7 -4.96 1.62 -20.70
C LEU A 7 -5.17 0.19 -21.21
N ALA A 8 -4.57 -0.09 -22.37
CA ALA A 8 -4.49 -1.45 -22.89
C ALA A 8 -3.74 -2.35 -21.88
N PRO A 9 -4.08 -3.65 -21.76
CA PRO A 9 -3.46 -4.54 -20.78
C PRO A 9 -1.93 -4.55 -20.81
N LYS A 10 -1.34 -4.41 -22.00
CA LYS A 10 0.11 -4.37 -22.23
C LYS A 10 0.81 -3.13 -21.67
N ASP A 11 0.09 -2.02 -21.48
CA ASP A 11 0.65 -0.73 -21.04
C ASP A 11 0.43 -0.51 -19.53
N ARG A 12 -0.38 -1.36 -18.89
CA ARG A 12 -0.63 -1.32 -17.44
C ARG A 12 0.60 -1.71 -16.62
N ASN A 13 1.51 -2.49 -17.21
CA ASN A 13 2.79 -2.84 -16.59
C ASN A 13 3.72 -1.63 -16.38
N LEU A 14 3.41 -0.48 -16.98
CA LEU A 14 4.12 0.79 -16.77
C LEU A 14 3.70 1.47 -15.46
N PHE A 15 2.85 0.85 -14.66
CA PHE A 15 2.37 1.40 -13.39
C PHE A 15 2.53 0.38 -12.28
N THR A 16 2.85 0.87 -11.09
CA THR A 16 2.89 0.07 -9.87
C THR A 16 1.85 0.58 -8.87
N PRO A 17 1.05 -0.30 -8.25
CA PRO A 17 0.18 0.08 -7.15
C PRO A 17 0.99 0.33 -5.89
N GLU A 18 0.71 1.43 -5.20
CA GLU A 18 1.30 1.78 -3.92
C GLU A 18 0.22 2.11 -2.90
N TYR A 19 0.34 1.57 -1.69
CA TYR A 19 -0.61 1.82 -0.62
C TYR A 19 -0.07 2.90 0.31
N PHE A 20 -0.93 3.85 0.68
CA PHE A 20 -0.62 4.91 1.62
C PHE A 20 -1.57 4.85 2.81
N VAL A 21 -1.02 5.08 4.00
CA VAL A 21 -1.76 5.21 5.25
C VAL A 21 -1.33 6.50 5.92
N ARG A 22 -2.28 7.43 6.09
CA ARG A 22 -2.01 8.76 6.68
C ARG A 22 -2.93 9.03 7.85
N GLY A 23 -2.35 9.55 8.92
CA GLY A 23 -3.09 10.02 10.08
C GLY A 23 -3.71 11.39 9.84
N GLY A 24 -4.74 11.69 10.62
CA GLY A 24 -5.45 12.95 10.62
C GLY A 24 -4.61 14.04 11.26
N ARG A 25 -4.97 15.29 10.99
CA ARG A 25 -4.23 16.44 11.51
C ARG A 25 -4.28 16.45 13.04
N GLY A 26 -3.12 16.39 13.69
CA GLY A 26 -3.01 16.33 15.16
C GLY A 26 -3.15 14.93 15.77
N ALA A 27 -3.36 13.89 14.96
CA ALA A 27 -3.38 12.51 15.41
C ALA A 27 -1.95 11.92 15.47
N PRO A 28 -1.71 10.91 16.33
CA PRO A 28 -0.47 10.14 16.29
C PRO A 28 -0.24 9.50 14.91
N PRO A 29 1.03 9.30 14.49
CA PRO A 29 1.33 8.61 13.24
C PRO A 29 0.68 7.21 13.21
N PRO A 30 0.09 6.82 12.07
CA PRO A 30 -0.53 5.52 11.96
C PRO A 30 0.52 4.41 12.00
N ARG A 31 0.12 3.27 12.55
CA ARG A 31 0.89 2.03 12.59
C ARG A 31 0.09 0.96 11.85
N VAL A 32 0.76 0.25 10.97
CA VAL A 32 0.19 -0.88 10.23
C VAL A 32 0.75 -2.17 10.83
N ILE A 33 -0.13 -3.12 11.13
CA ILE A 33 0.24 -4.42 11.69
C ILE A 33 -0.38 -5.50 10.82
N LEU A 34 0.45 -6.41 10.32
CA LEU A 34 0.01 -7.65 9.70
C LEU A 34 -0.21 -8.70 10.78
N VAL A 35 -1.42 -9.24 10.87
CA VAL A 35 -1.75 -10.33 11.78
C VAL A 35 -1.98 -11.60 10.97
N ARG A 36 -1.17 -12.64 11.20
CA ARG A 36 -1.28 -13.95 10.55
C ARG A 36 -1.08 -15.03 11.61
N GLU A 37 -2.03 -15.97 11.71
CA GLU A 37 -1.91 -17.12 12.64
C GLU A 37 -1.59 -16.68 14.09
N GLY A 38 -2.17 -15.57 14.53
CA GLY A 38 -1.92 -14.99 15.87
C GLY A 38 -0.58 -14.23 15.99
N ARG A 39 0.31 -14.29 15.01
CA ARG A 39 1.55 -13.49 14.97
C ARG A 39 1.26 -12.09 14.44
N ARG A 40 1.67 -11.08 15.19
CA ARG A 40 1.55 -9.66 14.85
C ARG A 40 2.91 -9.13 14.38
N THR A 41 2.99 -8.67 13.14
CA THR A 41 4.23 -8.17 12.54
C THR A 41 4.03 -6.71 12.10
N PRO A 42 4.84 -5.76 12.60
CA PRO A 42 4.78 -4.39 12.12
C PRO A 42 5.07 -4.31 10.63
N VAL A 43 4.26 -3.54 9.91
CA VAL A 43 4.49 -3.21 8.52
C VAL A 43 5.09 -1.82 8.46
N PRO A 44 6.33 -1.67 7.97
CA PRO A 44 7.00 -0.37 7.93
C PRO A 44 6.30 0.59 6.97
N LEU A 45 6.19 1.83 7.41
CA LEU A 45 5.79 2.97 6.60
C LEU A 45 7.00 3.89 6.38
N ASP A 46 7.08 4.55 5.23
CA ASP A 46 8.00 5.68 5.06
C ASP A 46 7.45 6.98 5.67
N ALA A 47 8.20 8.09 5.50
CA ALA A 47 7.84 9.39 6.07
C ALA A 47 6.53 9.96 5.48
N GLU A 48 6.18 9.56 4.26
CA GLU A 48 5.00 9.98 3.50
C GLU A 48 3.77 9.10 3.78
N GLY A 49 3.97 8.01 4.55
CA GLY A 49 2.95 7.04 4.93
C GLY A 49 2.78 5.89 3.93
N ARG A 50 3.72 5.72 2.99
CA ARG A 50 3.70 4.60 2.04
C ARG A 50 4.00 3.29 2.76
N VAL A 51 3.21 2.27 2.46
CA VAL A 51 3.43 0.90 2.92
C VAL A 51 4.63 0.30 2.18
N LEU A 52 5.69 -0.03 2.91
CA LEU A 52 6.93 -0.57 2.33
C LEU A 52 6.88 -2.09 2.11
N SER A 53 6.00 -2.81 2.80
CA SER A 53 5.80 -4.24 2.60
C SER A 53 4.32 -4.60 2.67
N VAL A 54 3.76 -5.08 1.57
CA VAL A 54 2.40 -5.61 1.53
C VAL A 54 2.42 -7.13 1.77
N PRO A 55 1.40 -7.69 2.43
CA PRO A 55 1.27 -9.14 2.53
C PRO A 55 1.15 -9.78 1.14
N GLY A 56 1.84 -10.90 0.95
CA GLY A 56 1.76 -11.65 -0.29
C GLY A 56 0.43 -12.39 -0.43
N LEU A 57 0.15 -12.91 -1.64
CA LEU A 57 -1.07 -13.68 -1.88
C LEU A 57 -1.17 -14.93 -0.98
N ALA A 58 -0.04 -15.55 -0.65
CA ALA A 58 0.01 -16.69 0.27
C ALA A 58 -0.44 -16.29 1.69
N ASP A 59 -0.02 -15.13 2.19
CA ASP A 59 -0.44 -14.61 3.49
C ASP A 59 -1.94 -14.34 3.53
N LEU A 60 -2.47 -13.71 2.47
CA LEU A 60 -3.89 -13.42 2.35
C LEU A 60 -4.73 -14.70 2.29
N ARG A 61 -4.28 -15.72 1.57
CA ARG A 61 -4.93 -17.04 1.53
C ARG A 61 -4.89 -17.76 2.88
N ALA A 62 -3.86 -17.52 3.68
CA ALA A 62 -3.75 -18.00 5.05
C ALA A 62 -4.56 -17.16 6.06
N GLY A 63 -5.39 -16.23 5.60
CA GLY A 63 -6.27 -15.42 6.45
C GLY A 63 -5.56 -14.27 7.17
N ALA A 64 -4.41 -13.81 6.65
CA ALA A 64 -3.76 -12.65 7.23
C ALA A 64 -4.64 -11.39 7.11
N VAL A 65 -4.69 -10.60 8.17
CA VAL A 65 -5.44 -9.34 8.24
C VAL A 65 -4.50 -8.17 8.52
N VAL A 66 -4.84 -7.00 7.99
CA VAL A 66 -4.12 -5.76 8.23
C VAL A 66 -4.89 -4.92 9.24
N GLU A 67 -4.24 -4.60 10.35
CA GLU A 67 -4.76 -3.68 11.36
C GLU A 67 -4.04 -2.33 11.24
N ILE A 68 -4.81 -1.23 11.32
CA ILE A 68 -4.30 0.13 11.30
C ILE A 68 -4.68 0.81 12.62
N THR A 69 -3.69 1.41 13.28
CA THR A 69 -3.85 2.11 14.57
C THR A 69 -3.25 3.51 14.50
N PRO A 70 -3.94 4.59 14.90
CA PRO A 70 -5.27 4.62 15.50
C PRO A 70 -6.38 4.26 14.50
N LYS A 71 -7.58 3.95 15.01
CA LYS A 71 -8.70 3.50 14.18
C LYS A 71 -9.05 4.52 13.08
N PRO A 72 -9.62 4.08 11.94
CA PRO A 72 -9.75 4.88 10.72
C PRO A 72 -10.61 6.15 10.77
N ARG A 73 -11.30 6.48 11.88
CA ARG A 73 -12.02 7.76 11.97
C ARG A 73 -11.10 8.96 11.74
N GLU A 74 -9.84 8.81 12.10
CA GLU A 74 -8.81 9.82 11.91
C GLU A 74 -7.74 9.35 10.92
N THR A 75 -7.78 8.13 10.39
CA THR A 75 -6.71 7.59 9.52
C THR A 75 -7.29 7.22 8.16
N THR A 76 -6.73 7.78 7.08
CA THR A 76 -7.08 7.43 5.71
C THR A 76 -6.12 6.38 5.17
N ALA A 77 -6.67 5.37 4.49
CA ALA A 77 -5.89 4.40 3.73
C ALA A 77 -6.36 4.45 2.28
N HIS A 78 -5.45 4.64 1.34
CA HIS A 78 -5.77 4.74 -0.08
C HIS A 78 -4.70 4.09 -0.96
N LEU A 79 -5.11 3.75 -2.18
CA LEU A 79 -4.26 3.15 -3.20
C LEU A 79 -3.96 4.19 -4.27
N GLU A 80 -2.69 4.38 -4.56
CA GLU A 80 -2.21 5.21 -5.68
C GLU A 80 -1.58 4.33 -6.76
N MET A 81 -1.68 4.76 -8.02
CA MET A 81 -0.98 4.13 -9.14
C MET A 81 0.14 5.06 -9.57
N HIS A 82 1.38 4.63 -9.41
CA HIS A 82 2.55 5.41 -9.80
C HIS A 82 3.08 4.90 -11.13
N ALA A 83 3.32 5.81 -12.06
CA ALA A 83 3.99 5.47 -13.31
C ALA A 83 5.42 5.05 -12.98
N LEU A 84 5.79 3.85 -13.41
CA LEU A 84 7.18 3.46 -13.51
C LEU A 84 7.77 4.37 -14.58
N ALA A 85 8.63 5.31 -14.18
CA ALA A 85 9.43 6.06 -15.14
C ALA A 85 10.04 5.02 -16.10
N PRO A 86 9.92 5.19 -17.42
CA PRO A 86 10.51 4.25 -18.34
C PRO A 86 11.98 4.14 -17.93
N VAL A 87 12.42 2.92 -17.60
CA VAL A 87 13.85 2.62 -17.58
C VAL A 87 14.32 3.15 -18.92
N ALA A 88 15.09 4.24 -18.90
CA ALA A 88 15.65 4.79 -20.12
C ALA A 88 16.25 3.58 -20.83
N GLN A 89 15.65 3.19 -21.95
CA GLN A 89 16.26 2.22 -22.82
C GLN A 89 17.49 2.95 -23.31
N THR A 90 18.60 2.74 -22.60
CA THR A 90 19.92 3.17 -23.02
C THR A 90 20.15 2.45 -24.33
N MET A 91 19.83 3.12 -25.43
CA MET A 91 20.35 2.79 -26.75
C MET A 91 21.75 3.37 -26.86
#